data_AF-W4VH43-F1
#
_entry.id   AF-W4VH43-F1
#
_cell.length_a   1.000
_cell.length_b   1.000
_cell.length_c   1.000
_cell.angle_alpha   90.00
_cell.angle_beta   90.00
_cell.angle_gamma   90.00
#
_symmetry.space_group_name_H-M   'P 1'
#
loop_
_entity.id
_entity.type
_entity.pdbx_description
1 polymer ?
#
loop_
_entity_poly.entity_id
_entity_poly.type
_entity_poly.pdbx_seq_one_letter_code
_entity_poly.pdbx_strand_id
1 'polypeptide(L)'
;MLFAALREISFTANEGETIGILGLNGSGKSTLSNILGQVVQPSKGSVYLNGTPSLIAISAGLNNNLSGIDNIHLKCMMHGLTEAQIEKVEDDIMDFAELGTISINQ
;
A
#
# COMPACT_ATOMS: atom_id res chain seq x y z
N MET A 1 -31.15 -4.20 -6.51
CA MET A 1 -30.58 -5.30 -5.70
C MET A 1 -29.22 -4.82 -5.20
N LEU A 2 -29.01 -4.67 -3.88
CA LEU A 2 -27.71 -4.24 -3.35
C LEU A 2 -26.71 -5.41 -3.49
N PHE A 3 -25.66 -5.22 -4.28
CA PHE A 3 -24.56 -6.19 -4.38
C PHE A 3 -23.57 -5.94 -3.24
N ALA A 4 -23.18 -7.00 -2.53
CA ALA A 4 -22.22 -6.89 -1.43
C ALA A 4 -20.88 -7.45 -1.89
N ALA A 5 -19.84 -6.62 -1.86
CA ALA A 5 -18.48 -7.02 -2.27
C ALA A 5 -17.86 -8.05 -1.31
N LEU A 6 -18.24 -8.03 -0.03
CA LEU A 6 -17.84 -8.99 0.99
C LEU A 6 -19.07 -9.41 1.80
N ARG A 7 -19.10 -10.67 2.25
CA ARG A 7 -20.17 -11.22 3.10
C ARG A 7 -19.56 -12.13 4.15
N GLU A 8 -19.85 -11.85 5.42
CA GLU A 8 -19.55 -12.73 6.58
C GLU A 8 -18.12 -13.29 6.61
N ILE A 9 -17.14 -12.40 6.44
CA ILE A 9 -15.72 -12.75 6.57
C ILE A 9 -15.33 -12.70 8.05
N SER A 10 -14.66 -13.74 8.53
CA SER A 10 -14.11 -13.80 9.89
C SER A 10 -12.84 -14.64 9.90
N PHE A 11 -11.74 -14.05 10.34
CA PHE A 11 -10.46 -14.73 10.54
C PHE A 11 -9.62 -13.97 11.56
N THR A 12 -8.54 -14.60 12.01
CA THR A 12 -7.51 -13.99 12.86
C THR A 12 -6.16 -14.31 12.24
N ALA A 13 -5.28 -13.31 12.24
CA ALA A 13 -3.90 -13.43 11.80
C ALA A 13 -3.00 -13.14 13.01
N ASN A 14 -2.11 -14.06 13.35
CA ASN A 14 -1.17 -13.90 14.45
C ASN A 14 0.15 -13.31 13.95
N GLU A 15 0.94 -12.80 14.88
CA GLU A 15 2.27 -12.28 14.59
C GLU A 15 3.16 -13.37 13.95
N GLY A 16 3.85 -13.01 12.86
CA GLY A 16 4.69 -13.93 12.09
C GLY A 16 3.94 -14.79 11.06
N GLU A 17 2.61 -14.73 11.00
CA GLU A 17 1.84 -15.47 9.99
C GLU A 17 1.82 -14.74 8.63
N THR A 18 1.87 -15.53 7.56
CA THR A 18 1.63 -15.05 6.19
C THR A 18 0.32 -15.61 5.67
N ILE A 19 -0.61 -14.74 5.29
CA ILE A 19 -1.93 -15.12 4.78
C ILE A 19 -2.05 -14.77 3.30
N GLY A 20 -2.30 -15.78 2.48
CA GLY A 20 -2.62 -15.61 1.06
C GLY A 20 -4.12 -15.47 0.81
N ILE A 21 -4.55 -14.35 0.20
CA ILE A 21 -5.95 -14.13 -0.19
C ILE A 21 -6.10 -14.40 -1.70
N LEU A 22 -6.75 -15.52 -2.04
CA LEU A 22 -6.88 -16.00 -3.42
C LEU A 22 -8.35 -16.03 -3.88
N GLY A 23 -8.59 -15.93 -5.18
CA GLY A 23 -9.93 -15.96 -5.77
C GLY A 23 -10.03 -15.23 -7.11
N LEU A 24 -11.15 -15.40 -7.80
CA LEU A 24 -11.40 -14.82 -9.13
C LEU A 24 -11.53 -13.28 -9.10
N ASN A 25 -11.39 -12.64 -10.25
CA ASN A 25 -11.66 -11.21 -10.37
C ASN A 25 -13.10 -10.89 -9.97
N GLY A 26 -13.29 -9.81 -9.20
CA GLY A 26 -14.59 -9.45 -8.64
C GLY A 26 -14.98 -10.19 -7.35
N SER A 27 -14.16 -11.10 -6.81
CA SER A 27 -14.47 -11.84 -5.58
C SER A 27 -14.30 -11.03 -4.28
N GLY A 28 -13.98 -9.73 -4.36
CA GLY A 28 -13.83 -8.86 -3.19
C GLY A 28 -12.42 -8.77 -2.59
N LYS A 29 -11.40 -9.42 -3.16
CA LYS A 29 -10.01 -9.42 -2.62
C LYS A 29 -9.46 -8.02 -2.39
N SER A 30 -9.54 -7.14 -3.39
CA SER A 30 -9.05 -5.76 -3.27
C SER A 30 -9.89 -4.95 -2.26
N THR A 31 -11.18 -5.22 -2.16
CA THR A 31 -12.05 -4.61 -1.12
C THR A 31 -11.60 -5.03 0.28
N LEU A 32 -11.31 -6.32 0.49
CA LEU A 32 -10.80 -6.82 1.76
C LEU A 32 -9.43 -6.22 2.09
N SER A 33 -8.52 -6.17 1.11
CA SER A 33 -7.20 -5.54 1.24
C SER A 33 -7.32 -4.06 1.66
N ASN A 34 -8.21 -3.30 1.01
CA ASN A 34 -8.46 -1.90 1.36
C ASN A 34 -9.02 -1.71 2.78
N ILE A 35 -9.87 -2.64 3.25
CA ILE A 35 -10.38 -2.60 4.63
C ILE A 35 -9.25 -2.88 5.62
N LEU A 36 -8.42 -3.90 5.37
CA LEU A 36 -7.27 -4.22 6.23
C LEU A 36 -6.22 -3.11 6.24
N GLY A 37 -6.02 -2.44 5.10
CA GLY A 37 -5.18 -1.25 4.97
C GLY A 37 -5.79 0.03 5.52
N GLN A 38 -6.98 -0.02 6.14
CA GLN A 38 -7.73 1.13 6.66
C GLN A 38 -8.06 2.22 5.62
N VAL A 39 -8.05 1.88 4.33
CA VAL A 39 -8.43 2.77 3.23
C VAL A 39 -9.95 2.95 3.16
N VAL A 40 -10.71 1.90 3.50
CA VAL A 40 -12.18 1.89 3.51
C VAL A 40 -12.67 1.26 4.80
N GLN A 41 -13.70 1.84 5.43
CA GLN A 41 -14.32 1.23 6.60
C GLN A 41 -15.31 0.12 6.21
N PRO A 42 -15.42 -0.97 6.99
CA PRO A 42 -16.40 -2.01 6.73
C PRO A 42 -17.83 -1.47 6.90
N SER A 43 -18.75 -1.86 6.02
CA SER A 43 -20.17 -1.44 6.14
C SER A 43 -20.87 -2.08 7.35
N LYS A 44 -20.38 -3.23 7.82
CA LYS A 44 -20.86 -3.97 8.99
C LYS A 44 -19.70 -4.75 9.62
N GLY A 45 -19.78 -5.01 10.92
CA GLY A 45 -18.73 -5.72 11.67
C GLY A 45 -17.59 -4.79 12.08
N SER A 46 -16.49 -5.38 12.54
CA SER A 46 -15.31 -4.67 13.02
C SER A 46 -14.01 -5.36 12.60
N VAL A 47 -12.93 -4.58 12.54
CA VAL A 47 -11.57 -5.05 12.29
C VAL A 47 -10.71 -4.52 13.42
N TYR A 48 -9.94 -5.40 14.06
CA TYR A 48 -9.00 -5.04 15.12
C TYR A 48 -7.59 -5.33 14.62
N LEU A 49 -6.72 -4.32 14.67
CA LEU A 49 -5.33 -4.41 14.23
C LEU A 49 -4.43 -3.98 15.39
N ASN A 50 -3.41 -4.80 15.67
CA ASN A 50 -2.36 -4.44 16.63
C ASN A 50 -1.14 -3.92 15.84
N GLY A 51 -1.06 -2.60 15.66
CA GLY A 51 -0.03 -1.93 14.86
C GLY A 51 -0.59 -1.16 13.66
N THR A 52 0.30 -0.59 12.87
CA THR A 52 -0.06 0.22 11.69
C THR A 52 0.03 -0.64 10.43
N PRO A 53 -1.07 -0.86 9.70
CA PRO A 53 -1.02 -1.58 8.44
C PRO A 53 -0.29 -0.74 7.38
N SER A 54 0.52 -1.40 6.55
CA SER A 54 1.08 -0.80 5.34
C SER A 54 0.53 -1.54 4.12
N LEU A 55 -0.16 -0.81 3.25
CA LEU A 55 -0.65 -1.36 2.00
C LEU A 55 0.33 -1.02 0.87
N ILE A 56 1.01 -2.04 0.35
CA ILE A 56 1.87 -1.90 -0.82
C ILE A 56 1.02 -2.16 -2.06
N ALA A 57 0.71 -1.10 -2.80
CA ALA A 57 0.05 -1.16 -4.10
C ALA A 57 0.91 -0.43 -5.12
N ILE A 58 1.34 -1.13 -6.17
CA ILE A 58 2.35 -0.68 -7.16
C ILE A 58 1.99 0.69 -7.78
N SER A 59 0.70 0.97 -7.98
CA SER A 59 0.24 2.21 -8.64
C SER A 59 -0.28 3.29 -7.69
N ALA A 60 -0.26 3.08 -6.37
CA ALA A 60 -0.88 4.01 -5.44
C ALA A 60 0.10 5.14 -5.05
N GLY A 61 -0.19 6.37 -5.50
CA GLY A 61 0.52 7.58 -5.07
C GLY A 61 1.73 7.97 -5.92
N LEU A 62 1.91 7.37 -7.11
CA LEU A 62 2.82 7.89 -8.12
C LEU A 62 2.09 8.94 -8.97
N ASN A 63 2.80 10.00 -9.34
CA ASN A 63 2.33 11.07 -10.19
C ASN A 63 3.16 11.08 -11.48
N ASN A 64 2.50 10.83 -12.61
CA ASN A 64 3.15 10.79 -13.93
C ASN A 64 3.63 12.16 -14.42
N ASN A 65 3.26 13.25 -13.73
CA ASN A 65 3.75 14.60 -14.02
C ASN A 65 4.97 14.97 -13.17
N LEU A 66 5.44 14.07 -12.31
CA LEU A 66 6.60 14.24 -11.46
C LEU A 66 7.72 13.33 -11.92
N SER A 67 8.95 13.76 -11.69
CA SER A 67 10.12 12.92 -11.95
C SER A 67 10.17 11.71 -11.02
N GLY A 68 11.02 10.74 -11.32
CA GLY A 68 11.26 9.61 -10.41
C GLY A 68 11.68 10.06 -9.01
N ILE A 69 12.55 11.08 -8.93
CA ILE A 69 13.02 11.59 -7.63
C ILE A 69 11.93 12.32 -6.86
N ASP A 70 11.14 13.15 -7.54
CA ASP A 70 10.01 13.83 -6.93
C ASP A 70 8.96 12.82 -6.43
N ASN A 71 8.79 11.71 -7.14
CA ASN A 71 7.93 10.60 -6.72
C ASN A 71 8.46 9.88 -5.48
N ILE A 72 9.78 9.65 -5.38
CA ILE A 72 10.42 9.07 -4.19
C ILE A 72 10.13 9.96 -2.97
N HIS A 73 10.41 11.26 -3.10
CA HIS A 73 10.20 12.26 -2.05
C HIS A 73 8.74 12.35 -1.63
N LEU A 74 7.83 12.53 -2.59
CA LEU A 74 6.39 12.58 -2.36
C LEU A 74 5.91 11.33 -1.60
N LYS A 75 6.34 10.16 -2.05
CA LYS A 75 5.90 8.89 -1.46
C LYS A 75 6.42 8.73 -0.03
N CYS A 76 7.69 9.05 0.21
CA CYS A 76 8.26 8.96 1.56
C CYS A 76 7.58 9.95 2.52
N MET A 77 7.29 11.18 2.09
CA MET A 77 6.52 12.14 2.88
C MET A 77 5.10 11.65 3.19
N MET A 78 4.42 11.04 2.21
CA MET A 78 3.09 10.43 2.44
C MET A 78 3.13 9.30 3.46
N HIS A 79 4.27 8.62 3.60
CA HIS A 79 4.51 7.60 4.62
C HIS A 79 5.01 8.17 5.95
N GLY A 80 5.10 9.50 6.08
CA GLY A 80 5.42 10.20 7.32
C GLY A 80 6.92 10.39 7.59
N LEU A 81 7.77 10.20 6.58
CA LEU A 81 9.21 10.47 6.70
C LEU A 81 9.46 11.98 6.63
N THR A 82 10.45 12.46 7.38
CA THR A 82 10.97 13.82 7.28
C THR A 82 11.99 13.92 6.15
N GLU A 83 12.23 15.13 5.64
CA GLU A 83 13.24 15.38 4.60
C GLU A 83 14.60 14.74 4.91
N ALA A 84 15.10 14.93 6.14
CA ALA A 84 16.37 14.36 6.58
C ALA A 84 16.37 12.83 6.72
N GLN A 85 15.20 12.19 6.78
CA GLN A 85 15.07 10.73 6.69
C GLN A 85 15.03 10.25 5.23
N ILE A 86 14.43 11.04 4.33
CA ILE A 86 14.33 10.76 2.89
C ILE A 86 15.74 10.75 2.28
N GLU A 87 16.53 11.79 2.53
CA GLU A 87 17.91 11.90 2.03
C GLU A 87 18.79 10.68 2.39
N LYS A 88 18.48 10.00 3.50
CA LYS A 88 19.26 8.83 3.97
C LYS A 88 18.89 7.52 3.29
N VAL A 89 17.69 7.44 2.71
CA VAL A 89 17.17 6.21 2.07
C VAL A 89 17.04 6.37 0.56
N GLU A 90 17.19 7.59 0.04
CA GLU A 90 17.06 7.91 -1.38
C GLU A 90 18.01 7.09 -2.23
N ASP A 91 19.32 7.09 -1.91
CA ASP A 91 20.33 6.32 -2.64
C ASP A 91 20.00 4.81 -2.64
N ASP A 92 19.60 4.26 -1.48
CA ASP A 92 19.21 2.85 -1.36
C ASP A 92 17.97 2.52 -2.21
N ILE A 93 16.99 3.44 -2.28
CA ILE A 93 15.78 3.28 -3.11
C ILE A 93 16.15 3.31 -4.59
N MET A 94 17.05 4.22 -4.99
CA MET A 94 17.53 4.33 -6.37
C MET A 94 18.29 3.07 -6.79
N ASP A 95 19.17 2.57 -5.93
CA ASP A 95 19.92 1.35 -6.17
C ASP A 95 19.00 0.13 -6.27
N PHE A 96 18.01 0.01 -5.37
CA PHE A 96 17.03 -1.07 -5.41
C PHE A 96 16.13 -1.05 -6.65
N ALA A 97 15.80 0.14 -7.14
CA ALA A 97 14.93 0.28 -8.31
C ALA A 97 15.63 -0.17 -9.61
N GLU A 98 16.97 -0.16 -9.66
CA GLU A 98 17.79 -0.42 -10.86
C GLU A 98 17.38 0.44 -12.08
N LEU A 99 16.63 1.53 -11.84
CA LEU A 99 16.20 2.49 -12.85
C LEU A 99 17.38 3.44 -13.05
N GLY A 100 18.24 3.17 -14.03
CA GLY A 100 19.41 4.02 -14.30
C GLY A 100 19.10 5.54 -14.32
N THR A 101 20.11 6.36 -14.08
CA THR A 101 20.03 7.81 -13.74
C THR A 101 19.19 8.68 -14.69
N ILE A 102 18.90 8.22 -15.91
CA ILE A 102 18.11 8.95 -16.92
C ILE A 102 16.60 8.84 -16.65
N SER A 103 16.13 7.71 -16.11
CA SER A 103 14.69 7.46 -15.88
C SER A 103 14.17 8.11 -14.59
N ILE A 104 15.05 8.56 -13.70
CA ILE A 104 14.69 9.13 -12.39
C ILE A 104 14.62 10.67 -12.43
N ASN A 105 15.39 11.30 -13.33
CA ASN A 105 15.48 12.76 -13.46
C ASN A 105 14.54 13.36 -14.52
N GLN A 106 13.79 12.53 -15.26
CA GLN A 106 12.74 12.96 -16.20
C GLN A 106 11.37 12.89 -15.55
#